data_AF-A0AAN8IMB1-F1
#
_entry.id   AF-A0AAN8IMB1-F1
#
_cell.length_a   1.000
_cell.length_b   1.000
_cell.length_c   1.000
_cell.angle_alpha   90.00
_cell.angle_beta   90.00
_cell.angle_gamma   90.00
#
_symmetry.space_group_name_H-M   'P 1'
#
loop_
_entity.id
_entity.type
_entity.pdbx_description
1 polymer ?
#
loop_
_entity_poly.entity_id
_entity_poly.type
_entity_poly.pdbx_seq_one_letter_code
_entity_poly.pdbx_strand_id
1 'polypeptide(L)' 'LRPLGVLSQSESGAILALLGYTCMKIPEARLKIVFIPAFDFSAQSAIISILLFDFAGLLFRFRLFDHAAHLGGTLFGM' A
#
# COMPACT_ATOMS: atom_id res chain seq x y z
N LEU A 1 22.80 -7.04 16.40
CA LEU A 1 21.85 -5.90 16.50
C LEU A 1 21.05 -5.87 15.20
N ARG A 2 19.79 -6.31 15.20
CA ARG A 2 18.93 -6.24 14.00
C ARG A 2 18.59 -4.76 13.75
N PRO A 3 18.75 -4.23 12.53
CA PRO A 3 18.49 -2.83 12.27
C PRO A 3 16.99 -2.56 12.42
N LEU A 4 16.63 -1.71 13.38
CA LEU A 4 15.24 -1.27 13.64
C LEU A 4 14.53 -0.75 12.37
N GLY A 5 15.28 -0.22 11.39
CA GLY A 5 14.73 0.26 10.12
C GLY A 5 14.13 -0.83 9.21
N VAL A 6 14.59 -2.08 9.29
CA VAL A 6 14.04 -3.18 8.48
C VAL A 6 12.69 -3.67 9.03
N LEU A 7 12.48 -3.58 10.35
CA LEU A 7 11.24 -4.02 11.00
C LEU A 7 10.08 -3.07 10.66
N SER A 8 10.27 -1.75 10.78
CA SER A 8 9.24 -0.75 10.46
C SER A 8 8.77 -0.80 9.00
N GLN A 9 9.68 -1.15 8.07
CA GLN A 9 9.38 -1.28 6.65
C GLN A 9 8.58 -2.56 6.35
N SER A 10 8.87 -3.64 7.07
CA SER A 10 8.12 -4.90 6.95
C SER A 10 6.70 -4.81 7.54
N GLU A 11 6.51 -4.01 8.58
CA GLU A 11 5.21 -3.80 9.23
C GLU A 11 4.23 -3.07 8.32
N SER A 12 4.64 -1.99 7.65
CA SER A 12 3.80 -1.29 6.68
C SER A 12 3.53 -2.12 5.42
N GLY A 13 4.52 -2.89 4.97
CA GLY A 13 4.36 -3.84 3.86
C GLY A 13 3.35 -4.96 4.15
N ALA A 14 3.30 -5.48 5.39
CA ALA A 14 2.33 -6.49 5.79
C ALA A 14 0.89 -5.96 5.82
N ILE A 15 0.70 -4.71 6.25
CA ILE A 15 -0.60 -4.03 6.21
C ILE A 15 -1.06 -3.87 4.76
N LEU A 16 -0.14 -3.47 3.87
CA LEU A 16 -0.44 -3.29 2.46
C LEU A 16 -0.77 -4.61 1.76
N ALA A 17 -0.09 -5.70 2.14
CA ALA A 17 -0.39 -7.06 1.67
C ALA A 17 -1.80 -7.50 2.07
N LEU A 18 -2.18 -7.30 3.33
CA LEU A 18 -3.52 -7.64 3.83
C LEU A 18 -4.61 -6.77 3.18
N LEU A 19 -4.33 -5.47 2.98
CA LEU A 19 -5.21 -4.55 2.28
C LEU A 19 -5.39 -4.98 0.81
N GLY A 20 -4.30 -5.32 0.12
CA GLY A 20 -4.27 -5.88 -1.23
C GLY A 20 -5.16 -7.10 -1.38
N TYR A 21 -4.92 -8.11 -0.53
CA TYR A 21 -5.70 -9.34 -0.50
C TYR A 21 -7.20 -9.08 -0.29
N THR A 22 -7.53 -8.25 0.69
CA THR A 22 -8.91 -7.92 1.03
C THR A 22 -9.60 -7.17 -0.11
N CYS A 23 -8.92 -6.22 -0.74
CA CYS A 23 -9.42 -5.46 -1.87
C CYS A 23 -9.63 -6.34 -3.11
N MET A 24 -8.78 -7.33 -3.35
CA MET A 24 -8.95 -8.28 -4.46
C MET A 24 -10.13 -9.23 -4.26
N LYS A 25 -10.43 -9.61 -3.00
CA LYS A 25 -11.58 -10.47 -2.69
C LYS A 25 -12.92 -9.76 -2.89
N ILE A 26 -12.96 -8.44 -2.72
CA ILE A 26 -14.20 -7.62 -2.85
C ILE A 26 -13.87 -6.30 -3.55
N PRO A 27 -13.63 -6.30 -4.88
CA PRO A 27 -13.15 -5.12 -5.61
C PRO A 27 -14.14 -3.96 -5.65
N GLU A 28 -15.44 -4.27 -5.51
CA GLU A 28 -16.54 -3.30 -5.46
C GLU A 28 -16.73 -2.66 -4.07
N ALA A 29 -15.97 -3.09 -3.06
CA ALA A 29 -16.06 -2.50 -1.72
C ALA A 29 -15.70 -1.00 -1.78
N ARG A 30 -16.50 -0.16 -1.12
CA ARG A 30 -16.26 1.27 -1.00
C ARG A 30 -15.41 1.54 0.24
N LEU A 31 -14.22 2.09 0.04
CA LEU A 31 -13.31 2.51 1.10
C LEU A 31 -13.49 4.01 1.39
N LYS A 32 -13.27 4.40 2.64
CA LYS A 32 -13.34 5.79 3.11
C LYS A 32 -12.10 6.14 3.92
N ILE A 33 -11.63 7.37 3.75
CA ILE A 33 -10.62 7.94 4.65
C ILE A 33 -11.36 8.54 5.84
N VAL A 34 -11.04 8.07 7.05
CA VAL A 34 -11.73 8.47 8.29
C VAL A 34 -11.80 9.99 8.46
N PHE A 35 -10.75 10.71 8.04
CA PHE A 35 -10.65 12.17 8.15
C PHE A 35 -11.31 12.95 7.00
N ILE A 36 -11.82 12.27 5.96
CA ILE A 36 -12.49 12.88 4.80
C ILE A 36 -13.85 12.18 4.57
N PRO A 37 -14.86 12.47 5.42
CA PRO A 37 -16.09 11.66 5.51
C PRO A 37 -16.98 11.69 4.25
N ALA A 38 -16.80 12.67 3.36
CA ALA A 38 -17.56 12.83 2.12
C ALA A 38 -16.86 12.24 0.88
N PHE A 39 -15.72 11.55 1.06
CA PHE A 39 -14.96 10.97 -0.03
C PHE A 39 -14.84 9.46 0.14
N ASP A 40 -15.47 8.72 -0.79
CA ASP A 40 -15.32 7.29 -0.93
C ASP A 40 -14.81 6.91 -2.32
N PHE A 41 -14.11 5.78 -2.39
CA PHE A 41 -13.51 5.24 -3.60
C PHE A 41 -13.58 3.72 -3.59
N SER A 42 -13.46 3.08 -4.75
CA SER A 42 -13.51 1.62 -4.82
C SER A 42 -12.21 1.00 -4.30
N ALA A 43 -12.31 -0.22 -3.77
CA ALA A 43 -11.17 -1.03 -3.40
C ALA A 43 -10.22 -1.22 -4.60
N GLN A 44 -10.76 -1.39 -5.80
CA GLN A 44 -9.97 -1.42 -7.03
C GLN A 44 -9.16 -0.14 -7.26
N SER A 45 -9.78 1.03 -7.17
CA SER A 45 -9.06 2.29 -7.39
C SER A 45 -8.00 2.52 -6.31
N ALA A 46 -8.26 2.08 -5.07
CA ALA A 46 -7.30 2.13 -3.97
C ALA A 46 -6.01 1.36 -4.29
N ILE A 47 -6.14 0.11 -4.72
CA ILE A 47 -4.99 -0.74 -5.03
C ILE A 47 -4.20 -0.20 -6.22
N ILE A 48 -4.89 0.27 -7.27
CA ILE A 48 -4.23 0.87 -8.43
C ILE A 48 -3.46 2.14 -8.02
N SER A 49 -4.04 3.00 -7.19
CA SER A 49 -3.39 4.21 -6.70
C SER A 49 -2.16 3.91 -5.84
N ILE A 50 -2.24 2.90 -4.96
CA ILE A 50 -1.10 2.45 -4.14
C ILE A 50 0.05 1.97 -5.02
N LEU A 51 -0.24 1.08 -5.98
CA LEU A 51 0.76 0.55 -6.91
C LEU A 51 1.41 1.66 -7.76
N LEU A 52 0.60 2.58 -8.28
CA LEU A 52 1.10 3.73 -9.04
C LEU A 52 1.95 4.66 -8.18
N PHE A 53 1.58 4.87 -6.91
CA PHE A 53 2.35 5.70 -5.99
C PHE A 53 3.71 5.08 -5.68
N ASP A 54 3.78 3.77 -5.41
CA ASP A 54 5.04 3.07 -5.18
C ASP A 54 5.90 3.00 -6.45
N PHE A 55 5.29 2.81 -7.62
CA PHE A 55 6.00 2.84 -8.90
C PHE A 55 6.56 4.23 -9.22
N ALA A 56 5.78 5.28 -8.99
CA ALA A 56 6.24 6.67 -9.12
C ALA A 56 7.36 6.97 -8.13
N GLY A 57 7.25 6.51 -6.88
CA GLY A 57 8.29 6.65 -5.87
C GLY A 57 9.60 5.96 -6.23
N LEU A 58 9.51 4.78 -6.85
CA LEU A 58 10.66 4.07 -7.41
C LEU A 58 11.27 4.83 -8.60
N LEU A 59 10.45 5.34 -9.51
CA LEU A 59 10.89 6.03 -10.74
C LEU A 59 11.52 7.41 -10.45
N PHE A 60 10.92 8.18 -9.55
CA PHE A 60 11.40 9.51 -9.15
C PHE A 60 12.41 9.46 -8.00
N ARG A 61 12.77 8.25 -7.53
CA ARG A 61 13.81 8.01 -6.52
C ARG A 61 13.57 8.80 -5.23
N PHE A 62 12.31 8.90 -4.80
CA PHE A 62 11.95 9.55 -3.55
C PHE A 62 12.61 8.80 -2.38
N ARG A 63 13.71 9.32 -1.84
CA ARG A 63 14.50 8.70 -0.75
C ARG A 63 13.81 8.71 0.63
N LEU A 64 12.60 9.26 0.73
CA LEU A 64 11.86 9.41 1.99
C LEU A 64 11.01 8.18 2.36
N PHE A 65 10.73 7.29 1.41
CA PHE A 65 9.96 6.07 1.64
C PHE A 65 10.68 4.90 0.96
N ASP A 66 10.97 3.82 1.70
CA ASP A 66 11.54 2.60 1.13
C ASP A 66 10.44 1.85 0.33
N HIS A 67 10.18 2.35 -0.88
CA HIS A 67 9.14 1.89 -1.80
C HIS A 67 9.28 0.41 -2.17
N ALA A 68 10.47 -0.18 -2.06
CA ALA A 68 10.70 -1.60 -2.31
C ALA A 68 9.95 -2.53 -1.33
N ALA A 69 9.76 -2.10 -0.07
CA ALA A 69 9.03 -2.88 0.94
C ALA A 69 7.51 -2.84 0.71
N HIS A 70 6.97 -1.70 0.28
CA HIS A 70 5.55 -1.59 -0.10
C HIS A 70 5.24 -2.33 -1.40
N LEU A 71 6.10 -2.22 -2.41
CA LEU A 71 5.93 -2.93 -3.67
C LEU A 71 5.99 -4.46 -3.47
N GLY A 72 6.94 -4.93 -2.62
CA GLY A 72 7.03 -6.33 -2.23
C GLY A 72 5.84 -6.83 -1.40
N GLY A 73 5.35 -6.03 -0.45
CA GLY A 73 4.15 -6.36 0.33
C GLY A 73 2.88 -6.42 -0.53
N THR A 74 2.68 -5.46 -1.44
CA THR A 74 1.51 -5.44 -2.34
C THR A 74 1.52 -6.61 -3.32
N LEU A 75 2.69 -6.96 -3.88
CA LEU A 75 2.84 -8.11 -4.79
C LEU A 75 2.70 -9.46 -4.09
N PHE A 76 3.11 -9.59 -2.83
CA PHE A 76 2.93 -10.83 -2.06
C PHE A 76 1.50 -11.00 -1.52
N GLY A 77 0.75 -9.90 -1.39
CA GLY A 77 -0.65 -9.91 -0.99
C GLY A 77 -1.65 -10.13 -2.13
N MET A 78 -1.21 -10.00 -3.39
CA MET A 78 -1.96 -10.49 -4.56
C MET A 78 -1.94 -12.01 -4.64
#